data_AF-J9V9M8-F1
#
_entry.id   AF-J9V9M8-F1
#
_cell.length_a   1.000
_cell.length_b   1.000
_cell.length_c   1.000
_cell.angle_alpha   90.00
_cell.angle_beta   90.00
_cell.angle_gamma   90.00
#
_symmetry.space_group_name_H-M   'P 1'
#
loop_
_entity.id
_entity.type
_entity.pdbx_description
1 polymer ?
#
loop_
_entity_poly.entity_id
_entity_poly.type
_entity_poly.pdbx_seq_one_letter_code
_entity_poly.pdbx_strand_id
1 'polypeptide(L)'
;GSVAFGLECNSLQDPDAEFRVMGRKVFQLSPYRALKLFLAAQFPHIARAFHVTLTLPDVAKFFTGVVNDTIDFRKTNNVQRNDFMTLLMKILKEQEESGSIDDGQKDHLTLDDIAAQAFVFFLAGFETSSTAMSFCLYELALHQDLQDKARQNITEVLKKYDSISYEALHEMKYIDMCINESFRKYPPVTTLTRRVEKDYRVPGTDQVLQKGIMVAIPVYALQHDPDHFPNPERFDPERFTPEQSEKRHPFTFLPFGEGPRVCIGLRFV
;
A
#
# COMPACT_ATOMS: atom_id res chain seq x y z
N GLY A 1 -7.59 -9.52 -5.56
CA GLY A 1 -8.04 -10.78 -6.16
C GLY A 1 -7.15 -11.20 -7.30
N SER A 2 -7.45 -10.73 -8.51
CA SER A 2 -6.87 -11.27 -9.75
C SER A 2 -5.34 -11.20 -9.83
N VAL A 3 -4.70 -10.06 -9.50
CA VAL A 3 -3.23 -9.94 -9.66
C VAL A 3 -2.43 -10.52 -8.48
N ALA A 4 -2.95 -10.39 -7.25
CA ALA A 4 -2.24 -10.88 -6.06
C ALA A 4 -2.47 -12.38 -5.80
N PHE A 5 -3.67 -12.91 -6.09
CA PHE A 5 -4.07 -14.29 -5.81
C PHE A 5 -4.34 -15.11 -7.09
N GLY A 6 -4.46 -14.46 -8.25
CA GLY A 6 -4.87 -15.13 -9.48
C GLY A 6 -6.35 -15.52 -9.52
N LEU A 7 -7.18 -14.96 -8.65
CA LEU A 7 -8.58 -15.33 -8.49
C LEU A 7 -9.52 -14.24 -9.01
N GLU A 8 -10.58 -14.69 -9.69
CA GLU A 8 -11.74 -13.85 -10.00
C GLU A 8 -12.66 -13.78 -8.78
N CYS A 9 -12.59 -12.67 -8.05
CA CYS A 9 -13.34 -12.50 -6.80
C CYS A 9 -14.78 -12.00 -7.00
N ASN A 10 -15.17 -11.67 -8.24
CA ASN A 10 -16.50 -11.16 -8.64
C ASN A 10 -17.06 -10.00 -7.81
N SER A 11 -16.21 -9.27 -7.09
CA SER A 11 -16.61 -8.25 -6.11
C SER A 11 -17.21 -6.97 -6.70
N LEU A 12 -17.15 -6.80 -8.03
CA LEU A 12 -17.85 -5.73 -8.75
C LEU A 12 -19.30 -6.10 -9.10
N GLN A 13 -19.58 -7.40 -9.28
CA GLN A 13 -20.91 -7.91 -9.61
C GLN A 13 -21.69 -8.26 -8.35
N ASP A 14 -21.01 -8.84 -7.36
CA ASP A 14 -21.58 -9.23 -6.08
C ASP A 14 -21.00 -8.35 -4.96
N PRO A 15 -21.78 -7.41 -4.42
CA PRO A 15 -21.39 -6.61 -3.26
C PRO A 15 -21.08 -7.47 -2.03
N ASP A 16 -21.71 -8.63 -1.88
CA ASP A 16 -21.56 -9.50 -0.72
C ASP A 16 -20.52 -10.60 -0.95
N ALA A 17 -19.77 -10.51 -2.05
CA ALA A 17 -18.65 -11.40 -2.34
C ALA A 17 -17.72 -11.52 -1.12
N GLU A 18 -17.48 -12.74 -0.69
CA GLU A 18 -16.79 -13.04 0.57
C GLU A 18 -15.42 -12.35 0.66
N PHE A 19 -14.68 -12.29 -0.45
CA PHE A 19 -13.39 -11.61 -0.55
C PHE A 19 -13.46 -10.11 -0.18
N ARG A 20 -14.54 -9.43 -0.58
CA ARG A 20 -14.79 -8.01 -0.25
C ARG A 20 -15.21 -7.87 1.21
N VAL A 21 -16.11 -8.72 1.70
CA VAL A 21 -16.59 -8.71 3.09
C VAL A 21 -15.42 -8.92 4.05
N MET A 22 -14.58 -9.93 3.80
CA MET A 22 -13.41 -10.25 4.61
C MET A 22 -12.37 -9.12 4.56
N GLY A 23 -12.12 -8.53 3.38
CA GLY A 23 -11.22 -7.38 3.24
C GLY A 23 -11.67 -6.17 4.05
N ARG A 24 -12.95 -5.78 3.95
CA ARG A 24 -13.52 -4.65 4.73
C ARG A 24 -13.45 -4.89 6.23
N LYS A 25 -13.65 -6.13 6.68
CA LYS A 25 -13.58 -6.48 8.11
C LYS A 25 -12.21 -6.12 8.72
N VAL A 26 -11.15 -6.15 7.92
CA VAL A 26 -9.80 -5.78 8.36
C VAL A 26 -9.66 -4.28 8.64
N PHE A 27 -10.50 -3.40 8.07
CA PHE A 27 -10.42 -1.96 8.32
C PHE A 27 -11.45 -1.44 9.33
N GLN A 28 -12.37 -2.30 9.76
CA GLN A 28 -13.35 -1.95 10.80
C GLN A 28 -12.70 -1.88 12.19
N LEU A 29 -12.76 -0.71 12.81
CA LEU A 29 -12.35 -0.47 14.19
C LEU A 29 -13.54 -0.70 15.13
N SER A 30 -13.51 -1.83 15.84
CA SER A 30 -14.38 -2.05 17.01
C SER A 30 -13.66 -1.62 18.29
N PRO A 31 -14.37 -1.25 19.38
CA PRO A 31 -13.74 -0.90 20.65
C PRO A 31 -12.81 -2.00 21.19
N TYR A 32 -13.21 -3.26 21.04
CA TYR A 32 -12.39 -4.42 21.38
C TYR A 32 -11.09 -4.48 20.57
N ARG A 33 -11.15 -4.17 19.28
CA ARG A 33 -9.96 -4.12 18.41
C ARG A 33 -9.05 -2.94 18.73
N ALA A 34 -9.63 -1.77 19.00
CA ALA A 34 -8.89 -0.61 19.46
C ALA A 34 -8.13 -0.92 20.75
N LEU A 35 -8.76 -1.64 21.69
CA LEU A 35 -8.10 -2.12 22.90
C LEU A 35 -6.94 -3.08 22.60
N LYS A 36 -7.11 -4.06 21.69
CA LYS A 36 -6.01 -4.96 21.28
C LYS A 36 -4.84 -4.19 20.66
N LEU A 37 -5.13 -3.23 19.78
CA LEU A 37 -4.11 -2.38 19.15
C LEU A 37 -3.38 -1.53 20.19
N PHE A 38 -4.11 -0.95 21.13
CA PHE A 38 -3.53 -0.18 22.23
C PHE A 38 -2.61 -1.04 23.11
N LEU A 39 -3.07 -2.22 23.52
CA LEU A 39 -2.25 -3.15 24.31
C LEU A 39 -1.00 -3.60 23.55
N ALA A 40 -1.12 -3.89 22.26
CA ALA A 40 0.02 -4.27 21.43
C ALA A 40 1.04 -3.13 21.27
N ALA A 41 0.57 -1.89 21.16
CA ALA A 41 1.42 -0.71 20.99
C ALA A 41 2.11 -0.27 22.30
N GLN A 42 1.37 -0.20 23.40
CA GLN A 42 1.86 0.34 24.67
C GLN A 42 2.47 -0.74 25.58
N PHE A 43 2.00 -1.98 25.47
CA PHE A 43 2.40 -3.09 26.33
C PHE A 43 2.79 -4.34 25.50
N PRO A 44 3.77 -4.24 24.59
CA PRO A 44 4.09 -5.31 23.64
C PRO A 44 4.55 -6.61 24.32
N HIS A 45 5.10 -6.55 25.54
CA HIS A 45 5.46 -7.74 26.31
C HIS A 45 4.23 -8.46 26.88
N ILE A 46 3.27 -7.71 27.40
CA ILE A 46 1.99 -8.24 27.92
C ILE A 46 1.17 -8.80 26.75
N ALA A 47 1.03 -8.04 25.67
CA ALA A 47 0.30 -8.49 24.49
C ALA A 47 0.87 -9.81 23.93
N ARG A 48 2.20 -9.97 23.92
CA ARG A 48 2.85 -11.24 23.54
C ARG A 48 2.59 -12.36 24.53
N ALA A 49 2.67 -12.10 25.84
CA ALA A 49 2.42 -13.09 26.88
C ALA A 49 0.98 -13.65 26.83
N PHE A 50 0.01 -12.82 26.46
CA PHE A 50 -1.39 -13.22 26.29
C PHE A 50 -1.75 -13.65 24.86
N HIS A 51 -0.76 -13.80 23.97
CA HIS A 51 -0.97 -14.18 22.56
C HIS A 51 -2.03 -13.33 21.86
N VAL A 52 -2.02 -12.01 22.10
CA VAL A 52 -2.97 -11.06 21.50
C VAL A 52 -2.72 -10.99 19.99
N THR A 53 -3.64 -11.56 19.20
CA THR A 53 -3.63 -11.48 17.74
C THR A 53 -4.32 -10.21 17.24
N LEU A 54 -3.69 -9.48 16.32
CA LEU A 54 -4.29 -8.28 15.70
C LEU A 54 -5.21 -8.62 14.53
N THR A 55 -4.92 -9.73 13.85
CA THR A 55 -5.76 -10.31 12.80
C THR A 55 -6.92 -11.08 13.42
N LEU A 56 -8.09 -10.98 12.78
CA LEU A 56 -9.28 -11.71 13.20
C LEU A 56 -9.16 -13.18 12.76
N PRO A 57 -9.50 -14.16 13.62
CA PRO A 57 -9.28 -15.58 13.33
C PRO A 57 -9.99 -16.07 12.06
N ASP A 58 -11.19 -15.57 11.78
CA ASP A 58 -11.97 -15.92 10.60
C ASP A 58 -11.37 -15.32 9.32
N VAL A 59 -10.88 -14.08 9.38
CA VAL A 59 -10.12 -13.46 8.28
C VAL A 59 -8.85 -14.26 8.01
N ALA A 60 -8.08 -14.60 9.05
CA ALA A 60 -6.87 -15.40 8.90
C ALA A 60 -7.17 -16.76 8.26
N LYS A 61 -8.19 -17.48 8.78
CA LYS A 61 -8.63 -18.76 8.22
C LYS A 61 -9.04 -18.64 6.75
N PHE A 62 -9.78 -17.60 6.40
CA PHE A 62 -10.21 -17.35 5.02
C PHE A 62 -9.02 -17.15 4.09
N PHE A 63 -8.13 -16.19 4.38
CA PHE A 63 -7.01 -15.89 3.47
C PHE A 63 -5.98 -17.01 3.40
N THR A 64 -5.68 -17.69 4.51
CA THR A 64 -4.82 -18.88 4.48
C THR A 64 -5.46 -20.01 3.68
N GLY A 65 -6.77 -20.25 3.85
CA GLY A 65 -7.52 -21.23 3.06
C GLY A 65 -7.45 -20.93 1.56
N VAL A 66 -7.76 -19.69 1.17
CA VAL A 66 -7.70 -19.24 -0.22
C VAL A 66 -6.31 -19.45 -0.84
N VAL A 67 -5.23 -19.16 -0.10
CA VAL A 67 -3.88 -19.39 -0.59
C VAL A 67 -3.58 -20.87 -0.78
N ASN A 68 -3.91 -21.71 0.20
CA ASN A 68 -3.69 -23.16 0.11
C ASN A 68 -4.48 -23.76 -1.05
N ASP A 69 -5.77 -23.46 -1.15
CA ASP A 69 -6.65 -23.93 -2.22
C ASP A 69 -6.13 -23.50 -3.60
N THR A 70 -5.60 -22.26 -3.71
CA THR A 70 -5.01 -21.75 -4.95
C THR A 70 -3.74 -22.51 -5.33
N ILE A 71 -2.85 -22.77 -4.37
CA ILE A 71 -1.61 -23.51 -4.60
C ILE A 71 -1.91 -24.94 -5.03
N ASP A 72 -2.80 -25.62 -4.30
CA ASP A 72 -3.20 -27.00 -4.58
C ASP A 72 -3.86 -27.11 -5.95
N PHE A 73 -4.83 -26.23 -6.25
CA PHE A 73 -5.48 -26.18 -7.55
C PHE A 73 -4.48 -26.00 -8.69
N ARG A 74 -3.51 -25.08 -8.56
CA ARG A 74 -2.50 -24.84 -9.61
C ARG A 74 -1.55 -26.01 -9.78
N LYS A 75 -1.12 -26.65 -8.69
CA LYS A 75 -0.27 -27.85 -8.73
C LYS A 75 -0.99 -29.01 -9.42
N THR A 76 -2.26 -29.26 -9.08
CA THR A 76 -3.05 -30.35 -9.67
C THR A 76 -3.39 -30.13 -11.14
N ASN A 77 -3.73 -28.89 -11.52
CA ASN A 77 -4.21 -28.57 -12.87
C ASN A 77 -3.12 -28.01 -13.80
N ASN A 78 -1.87 -27.92 -13.34
CA ASN A 78 -0.73 -27.36 -14.07
C ASN A 78 -1.00 -25.95 -14.64
N VAL A 79 -1.70 -25.13 -13.86
CA VAL A 79 -2.08 -23.76 -14.28
C VAL A 79 -0.90 -22.82 -14.01
N GLN A 80 -0.41 -22.19 -15.07
CA GLN A 80 0.57 -21.11 -14.97
C GLN A 80 -0.06 -19.75 -15.28
N ARG A 81 0.24 -18.79 -14.42
CA ARG A 81 -0.20 -17.40 -14.56
C ARG A 81 0.93 -16.47 -14.18
N ASN A 82 1.03 -15.31 -14.83
CA ASN A 82 2.00 -14.28 -14.48
C ASN A 82 1.41 -13.39 -13.39
N ASP A 83 1.45 -13.86 -12.15
CA ASP A 83 0.93 -13.18 -10.98
C ASP A 83 1.83 -13.35 -9.75
N PHE A 84 1.47 -12.67 -8.65
CA PHE A 84 2.27 -12.67 -7.43
C PHE A 84 2.37 -14.07 -6.80
N MET A 85 1.29 -14.86 -6.83
CA MET A 85 1.30 -16.25 -6.35
C MET A 85 2.32 -17.12 -7.09
N THR A 86 2.42 -16.99 -8.41
CA THR A 86 3.41 -17.75 -9.19
C THR A 86 4.84 -17.37 -8.80
N LEU A 87 5.11 -16.10 -8.48
CA LEU A 87 6.43 -15.68 -7.99
C LEU A 87 6.74 -16.35 -6.64
N LEU A 88 5.79 -16.35 -5.70
CA LEU A 88 5.96 -17.00 -4.39
C LEU A 88 6.13 -18.52 -4.51
N MET A 89 5.36 -19.17 -5.39
CA MET A 89 5.48 -20.61 -5.65
C MET A 89 6.83 -20.97 -6.29
N LYS A 90 7.39 -20.12 -7.15
CA LYS A 90 8.73 -20.32 -7.72
C LYS A 90 9.81 -20.27 -6.65
N ILE A 91 9.75 -19.29 -5.75
CA ILE A 91 10.69 -19.17 -4.61
C ILE A 91 10.62 -20.42 -3.73
N LEU A 92 9.40 -20.89 -3.41
CA LEU A 92 9.21 -22.11 -2.63
C LEU A 92 9.85 -23.33 -3.31
N LYS A 93 9.66 -23.47 -4.62
CA LYS A 93 10.23 -24.57 -5.41
C LYS A 93 11.76 -24.50 -5.48
N GLU A 94 12.32 -23.32 -5.69
CA GLU A 94 13.78 -23.12 -5.70
C GLU A 94 14.41 -23.47 -4.34
N GLN A 95 13.71 -23.16 -3.24
CA GLN A 95 14.12 -23.55 -1.90
C GLN A 95 14.11 -25.07 -1.71
N GLU A 96 13.04 -25.76 -2.14
CA GLU A 96 12.94 -27.23 -2.10
C GLU A 96 14.04 -27.92 -2.92
N GLU A 97 14.37 -27.39 -4.11
CA GLU A 97 15.39 -27.94 -5.00
C GLU A 97 16.82 -27.67 -4.51
N SER A 98 17.07 -26.56 -3.81
CA SER A 98 18.40 -26.18 -3.32
C SER A 98 18.92 -27.04 -2.15
N GLY A 99 18.07 -27.86 -1.52
CA GLY A 99 18.46 -28.77 -0.44
C GLY A 99 19.06 -28.10 0.79
N SER A 100 18.91 -26.77 0.92
CA SER A 100 19.54 -25.95 1.97
C SER A 100 18.81 -26.08 3.30
N ILE A 101 18.78 -27.29 3.87
CA ILE A 101 18.15 -27.55 5.19
C ILE A 101 19.09 -27.19 6.36
N ASP A 102 20.37 -26.86 6.11
CA ASP A 102 21.35 -26.68 7.20
C ASP A 102 22.43 -25.65 6.87
N ASP A 103 22.15 -24.35 7.05
CA ASP A 103 23.21 -23.37 7.41
C ASP A 103 22.62 -22.07 8.01
N GLY A 104 21.84 -22.15 9.10
CA GLY A 104 21.55 -21.02 9.99
C GLY A 104 20.88 -19.75 9.41
N GLN A 105 20.58 -19.70 8.11
CA GLN A 105 19.89 -18.59 7.44
C GLN A 105 18.37 -18.77 7.55
N LYS A 106 17.72 -17.79 8.16
CA LYS A 106 16.27 -17.73 8.39
C LYS A 106 15.46 -17.37 7.13
N ASP A 107 15.93 -17.74 5.94
CA ASP A 107 15.39 -17.28 4.66
C ASP A 107 14.62 -18.39 3.92
N HIS A 108 13.86 -19.20 4.64
CA HIS A 108 12.92 -20.16 4.05
C HIS A 108 11.50 -19.62 4.12
N LEU A 109 10.81 -19.63 2.99
CA LEU A 109 9.44 -19.15 2.90
C LEU A 109 8.51 -20.32 3.21
N THR A 110 7.76 -20.24 4.31
CA THR A 110 6.73 -21.24 4.61
C THR A 110 5.43 -20.95 3.85
N LEU A 111 4.52 -21.92 3.79
CA LEU A 111 3.16 -21.67 3.26
C LEU A 111 2.44 -20.57 4.05
N ASP A 112 2.67 -20.49 5.37
CA ASP A 112 2.15 -19.41 6.21
C ASP A 112 2.75 -18.06 5.83
N ASP A 113 4.04 -18.00 5.46
CA ASP A 113 4.66 -16.77 4.96
C ASP A 113 4.09 -16.36 3.60
N ILE A 114 3.84 -17.32 2.68
CA ILE A 114 3.17 -17.06 1.40
C ILE A 114 1.77 -16.47 1.65
N ALA A 115 1.00 -17.10 2.53
CA ALA A 115 -0.32 -16.63 2.91
C ALA A 115 -0.27 -15.22 3.53
N ALA A 116 0.69 -14.97 4.42
CA ALA A 116 0.90 -13.67 5.04
C ALA A 116 1.27 -12.58 4.01
N GLN A 117 2.19 -12.87 3.08
CA GLN A 117 2.57 -11.91 2.03
C GLN A 117 1.39 -11.62 1.09
N ALA A 118 0.70 -12.65 0.60
CA ALA A 118 -0.47 -12.47 -0.26
C ALA A 118 -1.56 -11.64 0.43
N PHE A 119 -1.81 -11.92 1.72
CA PHE A 119 -2.75 -11.16 2.53
C PHE A 119 -2.38 -9.68 2.65
N VAL A 120 -1.11 -9.38 2.96
CA VAL A 120 -0.63 -7.98 3.07
C VAL A 120 -0.75 -7.26 1.72
N PHE A 121 -0.37 -7.89 0.61
CA PHE A 121 -0.51 -7.31 -0.73
C PHE A 121 -1.96 -6.98 -1.07
N PHE A 122 -2.90 -7.86 -0.71
CA PHE A 122 -4.32 -7.56 -0.91
C PHE A 122 -4.78 -6.38 -0.06
N LEU A 123 -4.50 -6.37 1.24
CA LEU A 123 -4.95 -5.29 2.11
C LEU A 123 -4.40 -3.94 1.67
N ALA A 124 -3.10 -3.90 1.37
CA ALA A 124 -2.43 -2.69 0.94
C ALA A 124 -3.04 -2.15 -0.36
N GLY A 125 -3.24 -3.00 -1.37
CA GLY A 125 -3.80 -2.58 -2.66
C GLY A 125 -5.32 -2.39 -2.68
N PHE A 126 -6.05 -2.91 -1.68
CA PHE A 126 -7.51 -2.80 -1.64
C PHE A 126 -7.97 -1.46 -1.04
N GLU A 127 -7.56 -1.17 0.19
CA GLU A 127 -8.07 0.00 0.91
C GLU A 127 -7.39 1.30 0.46
N THR A 128 -6.05 1.27 0.27
CA THR A 128 -5.31 2.51 -0.04
C THR A 128 -5.62 3.02 -1.44
N SER A 129 -5.63 2.14 -2.45
CA SER A 129 -5.96 2.49 -3.83
C SER A 129 -7.42 2.96 -3.98
N SER A 130 -8.36 2.28 -3.32
CA SER A 130 -9.78 2.69 -3.37
C SER A 130 -10.00 4.05 -2.69
N THR A 131 -9.31 4.32 -1.57
CA THR A 131 -9.33 5.62 -0.89
C THR A 131 -8.77 6.72 -1.80
N ALA A 132 -7.58 6.50 -2.39
CA ALA A 132 -6.93 7.47 -3.27
C ALA A 132 -7.80 7.79 -4.50
N MET A 133 -8.35 6.77 -5.15
CA MET A 133 -9.26 6.95 -6.29
C MET A 133 -10.54 7.69 -5.89
N SER A 134 -11.13 7.36 -4.74
CA SER A 134 -12.36 7.99 -4.27
C SER A 134 -12.17 9.49 -4.02
N PHE A 135 -11.07 9.88 -3.37
CA PHE A 135 -10.79 11.29 -3.10
C PHE A 135 -10.41 12.07 -4.36
N CYS A 136 -9.65 11.46 -5.29
CA CYS A 136 -9.35 12.09 -6.57
C CYS A 136 -10.64 12.35 -7.37
N LEU A 137 -11.53 11.36 -7.46
CA LEU A 137 -12.82 11.52 -8.13
C LEU A 137 -13.73 12.54 -7.42
N TYR A 138 -13.71 12.57 -6.09
CA TYR A 138 -14.44 13.56 -5.29
C TYR A 138 -14.00 15.00 -5.63
N GLU A 139 -12.70 15.27 -5.64
CA GLU A 139 -12.17 16.59 -5.98
C GLU A 139 -12.49 16.99 -7.43
N LEU A 140 -12.34 16.06 -8.38
CA LEU A 140 -12.72 16.33 -9.78
C LEU A 140 -14.23 16.58 -9.93
N ALA A 141 -15.08 15.90 -9.15
CA ALA A 141 -16.52 16.14 -9.18
C ALA A 141 -16.92 17.53 -8.64
N LEU A 142 -16.13 18.08 -7.70
CA LEU A 142 -16.33 19.45 -7.18
C LEU A 142 -15.73 20.52 -8.10
N HIS A 143 -14.77 20.17 -8.95
CA HIS A 143 -14.00 21.08 -9.80
C HIS A 143 -14.13 20.72 -11.28
N GLN A 144 -15.24 21.14 -11.90
CA GLN A 144 -15.58 20.79 -13.28
C GLN A 144 -14.52 21.22 -14.30
N ASP A 145 -13.88 22.37 -14.08
CA ASP A 145 -12.78 22.89 -14.90
C ASP A 145 -11.56 21.94 -14.89
N LEU A 146 -11.18 21.42 -13.72
CA LEU A 146 -10.10 20.46 -13.58
C LEU A 146 -10.50 19.10 -14.19
N GLN A 147 -11.76 18.67 -14.01
CA GLN A 147 -12.29 17.45 -14.61
C GLN A 147 -12.27 17.51 -16.14
N ASP A 148 -12.67 18.64 -16.73
CA ASP A 148 -12.68 18.82 -18.17
C ASP A 148 -11.25 18.83 -18.73
N LYS A 149 -10.30 19.46 -18.03
CA LYS A 149 -8.88 19.43 -18.39
C LYS A 149 -8.30 18.00 -18.30
N ALA A 150 -8.65 17.24 -17.27
CA ALA A 150 -8.30 15.83 -17.14
C ALA A 150 -8.88 14.98 -18.28
N ARG A 151 -10.15 15.17 -18.62
CA ARG A 151 -10.80 14.48 -19.75
C ARG A 151 -10.15 14.83 -21.08
N GLN A 152 -9.80 16.09 -21.29
CA GLN A 152 -9.10 16.56 -22.48
C GLN A 152 -7.72 15.89 -22.59
N ASN A 153 -6.95 15.86 -21.49
CA ASN A 153 -5.65 15.19 -21.47
C ASN A 153 -5.76 13.71 -21.86
N ILE A 154 -6.71 12.98 -21.30
CA ILE A 154 -6.96 11.57 -21.67
C ILE A 154 -7.30 11.46 -23.15
N THR A 155 -8.23 12.28 -23.64
CA THR A 155 -8.72 12.22 -25.03
C THR A 155 -7.60 12.53 -26.03
N GLU A 156 -6.73 13.50 -25.73
CA GLU A 156 -5.59 13.87 -26.58
C GLU A 156 -4.52 12.78 -26.60
N VAL A 157 -4.21 12.17 -25.46
CA VAL A 157 -3.28 11.05 -25.39
C VAL A 157 -3.82 9.85 -26.17
N LEU A 158 -5.08 9.47 -25.94
CA LEU A 158 -5.69 8.32 -26.62
C LEU A 158 -5.83 8.49 -28.13
N LYS A 159 -5.80 9.71 -28.68
CA LYS A 159 -5.71 9.90 -30.14
C LYS A 159 -4.40 9.39 -30.75
N LYS A 160 -3.36 9.22 -29.94
CA LYS A 160 -2.04 8.73 -30.38
C LYS A 160 -1.89 7.21 -30.30
N TYR A 161 -2.83 6.52 -29.65
CA TYR A 161 -2.75 5.09 -29.35
C TYR A 161 -4.04 4.38 -29.75
N ASP A 162 -3.95 3.14 -30.21
CA ASP A 162 -5.12 2.36 -30.61
C ASP A 162 -5.94 1.85 -29.39
N SER A 163 -5.31 1.73 -28.23
CA SER A 163 -5.96 1.30 -26.98
C SER A 163 -5.24 1.86 -25.75
N ILE A 164 -5.81 1.64 -24.56
CA ILE A 164 -5.15 1.99 -23.29
C ILE A 164 -3.95 1.04 -23.11
N SER A 165 -2.74 1.56 -23.34
CA SER A 165 -1.47 0.85 -23.13
C SER A 165 -0.67 1.44 -21.96
N TYR A 166 0.39 0.75 -21.55
CA TYR A 166 1.30 1.23 -20.51
C TYR A 166 1.95 2.58 -20.90
N GLU A 167 2.31 2.73 -22.17
CA GLU A 167 2.88 3.95 -22.74
C GLU A 167 1.85 5.08 -22.73
N ALA A 168 0.61 4.79 -23.14
CA ALA A 168 -0.48 5.77 -23.11
C ALA A 168 -0.70 6.29 -21.69
N LEU A 169 -0.77 5.41 -20.67
CA LEU A 169 -0.91 5.82 -19.28
C LEU A 169 0.24 6.73 -18.81
N HIS A 170 1.48 6.44 -19.23
CA HIS A 170 2.63 7.26 -18.88
C HIS A 170 2.59 8.67 -19.50
N GLU A 171 1.89 8.85 -20.63
CA GLU A 171 1.69 10.16 -21.27
C GLU A 171 0.54 10.99 -20.65
N MET A 172 -0.30 10.41 -19.79
CA MET A 172 -1.42 11.11 -19.13
C MET A 172 -0.94 12.00 -17.96
N LYS A 173 -0.07 12.96 -18.25
CA LYS A 173 0.63 13.78 -17.24
C LYS A 173 -0.31 14.56 -16.33
N TYR A 174 -1.44 15.05 -16.85
CA TYR A 174 -2.37 15.81 -16.01
C TYR A 174 -3.15 14.90 -15.05
N ILE A 175 -3.43 13.66 -15.45
CA ILE A 175 -4.03 12.66 -14.55
C ILE A 175 -3.06 12.33 -13.40
N ASP A 176 -1.78 12.16 -13.70
CA ASP A 176 -0.74 11.95 -12.68
C ASP A 176 -0.66 13.13 -11.69
N MET A 177 -0.75 14.37 -12.19
CA MET A 177 -0.82 15.56 -11.34
C MET A 177 -2.05 15.57 -10.42
N CYS A 178 -3.23 15.21 -10.93
CA CYS A 178 -4.45 15.10 -10.11
C CYS A 178 -4.33 14.02 -9.03
N ILE A 179 -3.77 12.85 -9.37
CA ILE A 179 -3.54 11.75 -8.42
C ILE A 179 -2.56 12.20 -7.33
N ASN A 180 -1.45 12.84 -7.70
CA ASN A 180 -0.46 13.33 -6.74
C ASN A 180 -1.03 14.42 -5.82
N GLU A 181 -1.85 15.34 -6.34
CA GLU A 181 -2.53 16.32 -5.50
C GLU A 181 -3.58 15.68 -4.57
N SER A 182 -4.24 14.62 -5.01
CA SER A 182 -5.11 13.83 -4.14
C SER A 182 -4.32 13.15 -3.03
N PHE A 183 -3.14 12.58 -3.33
CA PHE A 183 -2.25 12.01 -2.32
C PHE A 183 -1.72 13.05 -1.34
N ARG A 184 -1.50 14.28 -1.79
CA ARG A 184 -1.07 15.38 -0.93
C ARG A 184 -2.16 15.73 0.08
N LYS A 185 -3.39 15.97 -0.41
CA LYS A 185 -4.52 16.44 0.39
C LYS A 185 -5.15 15.32 1.23
N TYR A 186 -5.15 14.09 0.72
CA TYR A 186 -5.79 12.93 1.37
C TYR A 186 -4.86 11.71 1.39
N PRO A 187 -3.69 11.77 2.07
CA PRO A 187 -2.78 10.63 2.13
C PRO A 187 -3.45 9.47 2.89
N PRO A 188 -3.60 8.27 2.27
CA PRO A 188 -4.19 7.12 2.96
C PRO A 188 -3.38 6.69 4.21
N VAL A 189 -2.07 6.95 4.19
CA VAL A 189 -1.18 6.76 5.34
C VAL A 189 -0.72 8.13 5.83
N THR A 190 -1.25 8.57 6.96
CA THR A 190 -1.02 9.93 7.49
C THR A 190 0.27 10.09 8.29
N THR A 191 0.87 8.99 8.73
CA THR A 191 2.07 8.98 9.59
C THR A 191 2.97 7.81 9.22
N LEU A 192 4.26 8.07 9.07
CA LEU A 192 5.29 7.02 8.97
C LEU A 192 6.01 6.89 10.30
N THR A 193 6.47 5.68 10.63
CA THR A 193 7.17 5.42 11.89
C THR A 193 8.49 4.70 11.69
N ARG A 194 9.48 4.99 12.55
CA ARG A 194 10.77 4.29 12.63
C ARG A 194 11.12 4.05 14.09
N ARG A 195 11.70 2.89 14.39
CA ARG A 195 12.23 2.59 15.73
C ARG A 195 13.74 2.81 15.75
N VAL A 196 14.22 3.52 16.75
CA VAL A 196 15.65 3.76 16.94
C VAL A 196 16.28 2.51 17.58
N GLU A 197 17.08 1.77 16.83
CA GLU A 197 17.69 0.52 17.33
C GLU A 197 18.98 0.75 18.14
N LYS A 198 19.64 1.88 17.92
CA LYS A 198 20.87 2.32 18.59
C LYS A 198 20.83 3.84 18.71
N ASP A 199 21.41 4.37 19.79
CA ASP A 199 21.53 5.82 19.97
C ASP A 199 22.11 6.46 18.70
N TYR A 200 21.41 7.47 18.19
CA TYR A 200 21.69 8.06 16.89
C TYR A 200 21.74 9.58 17.00
N ARG A 201 22.92 10.15 16.79
CA ARG A 201 23.08 11.61 16.67
C ARG A 201 22.61 12.05 15.29
N VAL A 202 21.60 12.92 15.24
CA VAL A 202 21.05 13.42 13.98
C VAL A 202 22.09 14.32 13.32
N PRO A 203 22.54 14.00 12.08
CA PRO A 203 23.55 14.78 11.39
C PRO A 203 23.20 16.27 11.31
N GLY A 204 24.18 17.15 11.54
CA GLY A 204 23.98 18.60 11.52
C GLY A 204 23.30 19.17 12.76
N THR A 205 23.05 18.36 13.80
CA THR A 205 22.47 18.81 15.07
C THR A 205 23.19 18.20 16.28
N ASP A 206 22.93 18.77 17.46
CA ASP A 206 23.35 18.21 18.74
C ASP A 206 22.31 17.23 19.33
N GLN A 207 21.23 16.94 18.58
CA GLN A 207 20.17 16.05 19.03
C GLN A 207 20.57 14.59 18.90
N VAL A 208 20.35 13.82 19.97
CA VAL A 208 20.58 12.38 20.03
C VAL A 208 19.25 11.69 20.24
N LEU A 209 18.85 10.88 19.26
CA LEU A 209 17.72 9.99 19.37
C LEU A 209 18.16 8.76 20.16
N GLN A 210 17.56 8.55 21.33
CA GLN A 210 17.90 7.41 22.19
C GLN A 210 17.30 6.11 21.63
N LYS A 211 18.00 5.01 21.86
CA LYS A 211 17.54 3.65 21.55
C LYS A 211 16.16 3.40 22.15
N GLY A 212 15.29 2.79 21.35
CA GLY A 212 13.93 2.40 21.73
C GLY A 212 12.87 3.44 21.43
N ILE A 213 13.25 4.70 21.14
CA ILE A 213 12.31 5.76 20.74
C ILE A 213 11.67 5.40 19.39
N MET A 214 10.36 5.66 19.30
CA MET A 214 9.61 5.66 18.05
C MET A 214 9.61 7.06 17.46
N VAL A 215 10.24 7.24 16.30
CA VAL A 215 10.18 8.47 15.52
C VAL A 215 8.94 8.41 14.65
N ALA A 216 8.09 9.44 14.73
CA ALA A 216 6.93 9.63 13.88
C ALA A 216 7.19 10.76 12.88
N ILE A 217 6.93 10.50 11.61
CA ILE A 217 7.00 11.48 10.53
C ILE A 217 5.54 11.83 10.18
N PRO A 218 5.08 13.06 10.47
CA PRO A 218 3.69 13.44 10.32
C PRO A 218 3.39 13.81 8.85
N VAL A 219 3.24 12.81 7.98
CA VAL A 219 3.02 13.00 6.53
C VAL A 219 1.86 13.94 6.24
N TYR A 220 0.71 13.74 6.92
CA TYR A 220 -0.44 14.61 6.72
C TYR A 220 -0.13 16.07 7.05
N ALA A 221 0.55 16.33 8.18
CA ALA A 221 0.91 17.68 8.58
C ALA A 221 1.91 18.32 7.61
N LEU A 222 2.95 17.60 7.20
CA LEU A 222 3.93 18.08 6.22
C LEU A 222 3.27 18.44 4.88
N GLN A 223 2.31 17.63 4.43
CA GLN A 223 1.60 17.85 3.16
C GLN A 223 0.52 18.94 3.23
N HIS A 224 0.17 19.39 4.44
CA HIS A 224 -0.74 20.52 4.70
C HIS A 224 -0.01 21.74 5.26
N ASP A 225 1.32 21.71 5.34
CA ASP A 225 2.10 22.82 5.84
C ASP A 225 2.11 23.95 4.79
N PRO A 226 1.57 25.15 5.10
CA PRO A 226 1.54 26.27 4.16
C PRO A 226 2.92 26.76 3.74
N ASP A 227 3.98 26.47 4.50
CA ASP A 227 5.36 26.82 4.14
C ASP A 227 5.89 25.95 2.98
N HIS A 228 5.28 24.78 2.76
CA HIS A 228 5.62 23.85 1.68
C HIS A 228 4.53 23.79 0.59
N PHE A 229 3.27 24.02 0.98
CA PHE A 229 2.10 23.97 0.11
C PHE A 229 1.19 25.18 0.36
N PRO A 230 1.48 26.34 -0.27
CA PRO A 230 0.68 27.56 -0.06
C PRO A 230 -0.79 27.35 -0.38
N ASN A 231 -1.71 27.79 0.49
CA ASN A 231 -3.15 27.45 0.43
C ASN A 231 -3.40 25.93 0.42
N PRO A 232 -2.99 25.19 1.48
CA PRO A 232 -2.94 23.73 1.48
C PRO A 232 -4.32 23.06 1.35
N GLU A 233 -5.41 23.75 1.66
CA GLU A 233 -6.78 23.25 1.52
C GLU A 233 -7.28 23.29 0.07
N ARG A 234 -6.66 24.08 -0.81
CA ARG A 234 -7.04 24.16 -2.22
C ARG A 234 -6.47 22.96 -2.96
N PHE A 235 -7.34 22.24 -3.68
CA PHE A 235 -6.94 21.22 -4.64
C PHE A 235 -6.37 21.90 -5.89
N ASP A 236 -5.06 21.77 -6.09
CA ASP A 236 -4.33 22.39 -7.20
C ASP A 236 -3.33 21.41 -7.83
N PRO A 237 -3.72 20.71 -8.93
CA PRO A 237 -2.84 19.81 -9.65
C PRO A 237 -1.54 20.46 -10.14
N GLU A 238 -1.53 21.78 -10.39
CA GLU A 238 -0.36 22.49 -10.94
C GLU A 238 0.84 22.52 -9.97
N ARG A 239 0.61 22.22 -8.69
CA ARG A 239 1.68 21.95 -7.71
C ARG A 239 2.60 20.81 -8.15
N PHE A 240 2.11 19.88 -8.96
CA PHE A 240 2.85 18.70 -9.42
C PHE A 240 3.37 18.82 -10.84
N THR A 241 3.45 20.04 -11.38
CA THR A 241 4.29 20.29 -12.55
C THR A 241 5.75 19.93 -12.25
N PRO A 242 6.56 19.55 -13.26
CA PRO A 242 7.97 19.24 -13.06
C PRO A 242 8.73 20.36 -12.35
N GLU A 243 8.54 21.61 -12.80
CA GLU A 243 9.19 22.79 -12.23
C GLU A 243 8.86 23.01 -10.74
N GLN A 244 7.58 22.87 -10.36
CA GLN A 244 7.16 23.05 -8.96
C GLN A 244 7.62 21.89 -8.07
N SER A 245 7.67 20.68 -8.62
CA SER A 245 8.13 19.49 -7.90
C SER A 245 9.63 19.56 -7.62
N GLU A 246 10.44 20.02 -8.59
CA GLU A 246 11.89 20.19 -8.43
C GLU A 246 12.26 21.25 -7.37
N LYS A 247 11.45 22.31 -7.26
CA LYS A 247 11.65 23.36 -6.25
C LYS A 247 11.30 22.92 -4.83
N ARG A 248 10.50 21.86 -4.69
CA ARG A 248 10.00 21.39 -3.40
C ARG A 248 11.05 20.55 -2.68
N HIS A 249 11.15 20.73 -1.37
CA HIS A 249 12.02 19.87 -0.57
C HIS A 249 11.56 18.39 -0.66
N PRO A 250 12.46 17.43 -0.93
CA PRO A 250 12.11 16.06 -1.30
C PRO A 250 11.37 15.29 -0.19
N PHE A 251 11.51 15.69 1.07
CA PHE A 251 10.87 15.03 2.23
C PHE A 251 9.57 15.70 2.71
N THR A 252 8.91 16.49 1.87
CA THR A 252 7.64 17.16 2.22
C THR A 252 6.41 16.50 1.58
N PHE A 253 6.61 15.73 0.51
CA PHE A 253 5.59 14.91 -0.14
C PHE A 253 6.00 13.45 -0.03
N LEU A 254 5.36 12.69 0.87
CA LEU A 254 5.77 11.33 1.23
C LEU A 254 4.59 10.34 1.20
N PRO A 255 3.74 10.33 0.16
CA PRO A 255 2.54 9.49 0.15
C PRO A 255 2.83 7.99 0.16
N PHE A 256 4.02 7.61 -0.32
CA PHE A 256 4.52 6.23 -0.33
C PHE A 256 5.72 6.02 0.61
N GLY A 257 6.08 7.03 1.39
CA GLY A 257 7.33 7.07 2.16
C GLY A 257 8.58 7.19 1.29
N GLU A 258 9.74 6.95 1.90
CA GLU A 258 11.05 7.06 1.25
C GLU A 258 12.07 6.10 1.90
N GLY A 259 13.16 5.82 1.18
CA GLY A 259 14.27 4.97 1.58
C GLY A 259 13.99 3.48 1.38
N PRO A 260 14.79 2.57 1.98
CA PRO A 260 14.67 1.12 1.78
C PRO A 260 13.34 0.50 2.25
N ARG A 261 12.49 1.27 2.94
CA ARG A 261 11.16 0.88 3.39
C ARG A 261 10.06 1.72 2.71
N VAL A 262 10.35 2.28 1.53
CA VAL A 262 9.35 2.86 0.62
C VAL A 262 8.32 1.81 0.23
N CYS A 263 7.10 2.23 -0.08
CA CYS A 263 6.04 1.34 -0.53
C CYS A 263 6.49 0.51 -1.75
N ILE A 264 6.54 -0.81 -1.58
CA ILE A 264 6.87 -1.75 -2.68
C ILE A 264 5.82 -1.70 -3.80
N GLY A 265 4.59 -1.29 -3.48
CA GLY A 265 3.47 -1.17 -4.41
C GLY A 265 3.41 0.17 -5.16
N LEU A 266 4.37 1.09 -4.98
CA LEU A 266 4.35 2.45 -5.56
C LEU A 266 4.03 2.49 -7.06
N ARG A 267 4.58 1.55 -7.85
CA ARG A 267 4.35 1.51 -9.31
C ARG A 267 3.10 0.73 -9.73
N PHE A 268 2.51 -0.01 -8.78
CA PHE A 268 1.37 -0.88 -9.02
C PHE A 268 0.04 -0.22 -8.62
N VAL A 269 0.05 0.54 -7.53
CA VAL A 269 -1.06 1.34 -7.00
C VAL A 269 -1.31 2.56 -7.88
#